data_AF-A0A258DIA9-F1
#
_entry.id   AF-A0A258DIA9-F1
#
_cell.length_a   1.000
_cell.length_b   1.000
_cell.length_c   1.000
_cell.angle_alpha   90.00
_cell.angle_beta   90.00
_cell.angle_gamma   90.00
#
_symmetry.space_group_name_H-M   'P 1'
#
loop_
_entity.id
_entity.type
_entity.pdbx_description
1 polymer ?
#
loop_
_entity_poly.entity_id
_entity_poly.type
_entity_poly.pdbx_seq_one_letter_code
_entity_poly.pdbx_strand_id
1 'polypeptide(L)'
;GGFDGASIKPVAAYQVPFAKAVRDGADIPTMAVGLLGDVVGAEAIVTDGEADFVALARGALDDPNWALHARHELGAEDYDLWPRQTNRVRERDRSLGLRSFQGS
;
A
#
# COMPACT_ATOMS: atom_id res chain seq x y z
N GLY A 1 -0.80 24.18 -1.09
CA GLY A 1 0.34 25.04 -1.42
C GLY A 1 0.91 24.57 -2.73
N GLY A 2 0.93 25.43 -3.74
CA GLY A 2 1.51 25.14 -5.06
C GLY A 2 2.32 26.34 -5.47
N PHE A 3 3.58 26.13 -5.81
CA PHE A 3 4.45 27.13 -6.40
C PHE A 3 4.11 27.29 -7.89
N ASP A 4 3.94 28.54 -8.32
CA ASP A 4 3.83 29.07 -9.68
C ASP A 4 3.37 28.11 -10.80
N GLY A 5 2.04 27.99 -10.94
CA GLY A 5 1.37 27.76 -12.24
C GLY A 5 1.49 26.37 -12.89
N ALA A 6 2.35 25.48 -12.42
CA ALA A 6 2.44 24.13 -12.96
C ALA A 6 1.37 23.22 -12.35
N SER A 7 0.26 23.01 -13.09
CA SER A 7 -0.73 21.98 -12.77
C SER A 7 -0.20 20.61 -13.18
N ILE A 8 0.34 19.85 -12.23
CA ILE A 8 0.64 18.44 -12.44
C ILE A 8 -0.66 17.67 -12.29
N LYS A 9 -1.12 17.01 -13.36
CA LYS A 9 -2.25 16.08 -13.27
C LYS A 9 -1.82 14.91 -12.37
N PRO A 10 -2.48 14.70 -11.22
CA PRO A 10 -2.16 13.56 -10.38
C PRO A 10 -2.61 12.30 -11.10
N VAL A 11 -1.67 11.45 -11.49
CA VAL A 11 -1.92 10.08 -11.94
C VAL A 11 -1.22 9.11 -10.99
N ALA A 12 -1.69 7.88 -10.90
CA ALA A 12 -1.04 6.88 -10.06
C ALA A 12 0.43 6.69 -10.48
N ALA A 13 1.31 6.48 -9.50
CA ALA A 13 2.73 6.14 -9.69
C ALA A 13 3.60 7.19 -10.43
N TYR A 14 3.11 8.41 -10.69
CA TYR A 14 3.85 9.42 -11.45
C TYR A 14 5.21 9.84 -10.83
N GLN A 15 5.43 9.59 -9.54
CA GLN A 15 6.67 9.91 -8.84
C GLN A 15 7.61 8.70 -8.67
N VAL A 16 7.16 7.49 -8.99
CA VAL A 16 7.95 6.26 -8.86
C VAL A 16 9.25 6.32 -9.69
N PRO A 17 9.26 6.81 -10.94
CA PRO A 17 10.51 6.93 -11.70
C PRO A 17 11.56 7.82 -11.03
N PHE A 18 11.14 8.83 -10.25
CA PHE A 18 12.07 9.68 -9.51
C PHE A 18 12.64 8.97 -8.28
N ALA A 19 11.81 8.21 -7.55
CA ALA A 19 12.28 7.40 -6.43
C ALA A 19 13.31 6.36 -6.89
N LYS A 20 13.07 5.71 -8.03
CA LYS A 20 14.01 4.79 -8.65
C LYS A 20 15.31 5.46 -9.07
N ALA A 21 15.22 6.59 -9.76
CA ALA A 21 16.41 7.33 -10.21
C ALA A 21 17.30 7.77 -9.03
N VAL A 22 16.70 8.19 -7.91
CA VAL A 22 17.45 8.53 -6.69
C VAL A 22 18.07 7.28 -6.07
N ARG A 23 17.32 6.17 -5.98
CA ARG A 23 17.82 4.90 -5.44
C ARG A 23 19.03 4.41 -6.22
N ASP A 24 18.91 4.32 -7.54
CA ASP A 24 19.94 3.78 -8.41
C ASP A 24 21.13 4.74 -8.57
N GLY A 25 20.89 6.06 -8.52
CA GLY A 25 21.91 7.09 -8.73
C GLY A 25 22.70 7.48 -7.49
N ALA A 26 22.11 7.36 -6.30
CA ALA A 26 22.73 7.76 -5.03
C ALA A 26 23.00 6.58 -4.08
N ASP A 27 22.55 5.36 -4.42
CA ASP A 27 22.72 4.14 -3.61
C ASP A 27 22.22 4.30 -2.17
N ILE A 28 21.04 4.92 -2.03
CA ILE A 28 20.36 5.13 -0.75
C ILE A 28 18.95 4.55 -0.80
N PRO A 29 18.41 4.08 0.34
CA PRO A 29 17.03 3.62 0.39
C PRO A 29 16.04 4.73 0.04
N THR A 30 15.03 4.42 -0.77
CA THR A 30 13.98 5.37 -1.18
C THR A 30 12.58 4.90 -0.84
N MET A 31 11.67 5.87 -0.77
CA MET A 31 10.25 5.65 -0.54
C MET A 31 9.46 6.32 -1.66
N ALA A 32 8.71 5.53 -2.42
CA ALA A 32 7.84 6.03 -3.48
C ALA A 32 6.52 6.57 -2.90
N VAL A 33 5.99 7.64 -3.50
CA VAL A 33 4.70 8.24 -3.13
C VAL A 33 3.90 8.60 -4.39
N GLY A 34 2.64 9.01 -4.24
CA GLY A 34 1.84 9.53 -5.36
C GLY A 34 0.72 8.60 -5.82
N LEU A 35 -0.40 8.63 -5.08
CA LEU A 35 -1.62 7.86 -5.36
C LEU A 35 -1.39 6.33 -5.47
N LEU A 36 -0.52 5.80 -4.62
CA LEU A 36 -0.10 4.38 -4.60
C LEU A 36 -1.01 3.48 -3.75
N GLY A 37 -2.32 3.67 -3.80
CA GLY A 37 -3.29 2.97 -2.94
C GLY A 37 -3.73 1.58 -3.41
N ASP A 38 -3.34 1.17 -4.61
CA ASP A 38 -3.59 -0.17 -5.15
C ASP A 38 -2.56 -1.16 -4.57
N VAL A 39 -3.02 -2.32 -4.08
CA VAL A 39 -2.17 -3.30 -3.40
C VAL A 39 -1.18 -3.94 -4.36
N VAL A 40 -1.65 -4.39 -5.53
CA VAL A 40 -0.82 -5.06 -6.53
C VAL A 40 0.25 -4.12 -7.07
N GLY A 41 -0.11 -2.86 -7.37
CA GLY A 41 0.84 -1.84 -7.79
C GLY A 41 1.86 -1.48 -6.71
N ALA A 42 1.44 -1.40 -5.45
CA ALA A 42 2.37 -1.14 -4.34
C ALA A 42 3.37 -2.29 -4.13
N GLU A 43 2.91 -3.54 -4.23
CA GLU A 43 3.78 -4.73 -4.19
C GLU A 43 4.80 -4.70 -5.34
N ALA A 44 4.33 -4.46 -6.57
CA ALA A 44 5.18 -4.42 -7.75
C ALA A 44 6.33 -3.41 -7.63
N ILE A 45 6.06 -2.19 -7.12
CA ILE A 45 7.09 -1.15 -6.91
C ILE A 45 8.24 -1.66 -6.04
N VAL A 46 7.93 -2.43 -4.99
CA VAL A 46 8.93 -2.97 -4.06
C VAL A 46 9.63 -4.18 -4.67
N THR A 47 8.88 -5.13 -5.24
CA THR A 47 9.45 -6.36 -5.81
C THR A 47 10.32 -6.11 -7.04
N ASP A 48 9.98 -5.10 -7.83
CA ASP A 48 10.72 -4.72 -9.04
C ASP A 48 11.92 -3.81 -8.70
N GLY A 49 12.12 -3.46 -7.43
CA GLY A 49 13.24 -2.65 -6.96
C GLY A 49 13.16 -1.20 -7.42
N GLU A 50 11.96 -0.67 -7.63
CA GLU A 50 11.75 0.74 -7.98
C GLU A 50 11.83 1.65 -6.76
N ALA A 51 11.47 1.14 -5.58
CA ALA A 51 11.71 1.78 -4.28
C ALA A 51 11.77 0.71 -3.17
N ASP A 52 12.35 1.07 -2.02
CA ASP A 52 12.42 0.16 -0.87
C ASP A 52 11.16 0.23 0.01
N PHE A 53 10.40 1.33 -0.11
CA PHE A 53 9.14 1.53 0.61
C PHE A 53 8.08 2.23 -0.27
N VAL A 54 6.81 2.06 0.09
CA VAL A 54 5.67 2.81 -0.47
C VAL A 54 5.03 3.65 0.64
N ALA A 55 4.85 4.96 0.40
CA ALA A 55 4.13 5.83 1.33
C ALA A 55 2.70 6.08 0.89
N LEU A 56 1.77 5.87 1.82
CA LEU A 56 0.36 6.18 1.67
C LEU A 56 0.04 7.48 2.41
N ALA A 57 -0.57 8.43 1.69
CA ALA A 57 -1.10 9.66 2.28
C ALA A 57 -2.63 9.55 2.41
N ARG A 58 -3.36 10.07 1.41
CA ARG A 58 -4.83 10.03 1.38
C ARG A 58 -5.41 8.61 1.46
N GLY A 59 -4.72 7.63 0.87
CA GLY A 59 -5.12 6.21 0.96
C GLY A 59 -5.16 5.70 2.41
N ALA A 60 -4.21 6.11 3.26
CA ALA A 60 -4.19 5.73 4.67
C ALA A 60 -5.23 6.49 5.51
N LEU A 61 -5.70 7.66 5.06
CA LEU A 61 -6.81 8.38 5.70
C LEU A 61 -8.16 7.74 5.37
N ASP A 62 -8.32 7.25 4.14
CA ASP A 62 -9.53 6.57 3.68
C ASP A 62 -9.63 5.15 4.26
N ASP A 63 -8.52 4.41 4.24
CA ASP A 63 -8.41 3.08 4.84
C ASP A 63 -7.21 3.01 5.81
N PRO A 64 -7.43 3.25 7.13
CA PRO A 64 -6.36 3.18 8.11
C PRO A 64 -5.84 1.75 8.37
N ASN A 65 -6.58 0.72 7.94
CA ASN A 65 -6.16 -0.68 8.04
C ASN A 65 -5.62 -1.21 6.71
N TRP A 66 -5.30 -0.34 5.76
CA TRP A 66 -4.88 -0.71 4.41
C TRP A 66 -3.77 -1.77 4.41
N ALA A 67 -2.76 -1.66 5.28
CA ALA A 67 -1.67 -2.64 5.33
C ALA A 67 -2.15 -4.06 5.72
N LEU A 68 -3.16 -4.16 6.60
CA LEU A 68 -3.76 -5.44 6.99
C LEU A 68 -4.63 -5.99 5.85
N HIS A 69 -5.35 -5.13 5.14
CA HIS A 69 -6.14 -5.52 3.97
C HIS A 69 -5.24 -5.96 2.81
N ALA A 70 -4.16 -5.22 2.53
CA ALA A 70 -3.14 -5.55 1.54
C ALA A 70 -2.51 -6.92 1.80
N ARG A 71 -2.16 -7.22 3.06
CA ARG A 71 -1.67 -8.54 3.46
C ARG A 71 -2.63 -9.68 3.09
N HIS A 72 -3.94 -9.47 3.28
CA HIS A 72 -4.94 -10.48 2.90
C HIS A 72 -5.10 -10.60 1.38
N GLU A 73 -5.07 -9.48 0.66
CA GLU A 73 -5.14 -9.47 -0.81
C GLU A 73 -3.92 -10.13 -1.46
N LEU A 74 -2.75 -10.01 -0.83
CA LEU A 74 -1.51 -10.72 -1.20
C LEU A 74 -1.49 -12.19 -0.73
N GLY A 75 -2.60 -12.71 -0.21
CA GLY A 75 -2.80 -14.13 0.06
C GLY A 75 -2.46 -14.61 1.47
N ALA A 76 -2.16 -13.72 2.42
CA ALA A 76 -2.03 -14.14 3.81
C ALA A 76 -3.41 -14.32 4.47
N GLU A 77 -3.60 -15.41 5.20
CA GLU A 77 -4.90 -15.79 5.79
C GLU A 77 -4.95 -15.59 7.32
N ASP A 78 -3.81 -15.30 7.93
CA ASP A 78 -3.70 -15.06 9.37
C ASP A 78 -4.08 -13.63 9.77
N TYR A 79 -4.41 -13.47 11.06
CA TYR A 79 -4.76 -12.18 11.66
C TYR A 79 -3.69 -11.74 12.67
N ASP A 80 -2.45 -12.20 12.53
CA ASP A 80 -1.43 -12.04 13.59
C ASP A 80 -0.93 -10.60 13.75
N LEU A 81 -1.02 -9.79 12.68
CA LEU A 81 -0.73 -8.35 12.71
C LEU A 81 -1.92 -7.50 13.19
N TRP A 82 -3.11 -8.08 13.35
CA TRP A 82 -4.25 -7.37 13.90
C TRP A 82 -4.06 -7.17 15.41
N PRO A 83 -4.39 -6.00 15.98
CA PRO A 83 -4.35 -5.80 17.43
C PRO A 83 -5.24 -6.84 18.14
N ARG A 84 -4.79 -7.43 19.25
CA ARG A 84 -5.55 -8.49 19.97
C ARG A 84 -6.96 -8.06 20.37
N GLN A 85 -7.19 -6.76 20.56
CA GLN A 85 -8.49 -6.14 20.85
C GLN A 85 -9.49 -6.32 19.70
N THR A 86 -9.02 -6.63 18.49
CA THR A 86 -9.83 -6.74 17.27
C THR A 86 -10.15 -8.18 16.88
N ASN A 87 -10.00 -9.16 17.79
CA ASN A 87 -10.34 -10.57 17.53
C ASN A 87 -11.75 -10.77 16.92
N ARG A 88 -12.69 -9.88 17.21
CA ARG A 88 -14.05 -9.89 16.63
C ARG A 88 -14.09 -9.62 15.12
N VAL A 89 -13.08 -8.98 14.55
CA VAL A 89 -12.97 -8.73 13.11
C VAL A 89 -12.84 -10.05 12.36
N ARG A 90 -11.95 -10.93 12.83
CA ARG A 90 -11.79 -12.29 12.28
C ARG A 90 -13.08 -13.10 12.35
N GLU A 91 -13.78 -13.04 13.49
CA GLU A 91 -15.06 -13.74 13.67
C GLU A 91 -16.14 -13.22 12.70
N ARG A 92 -16.21 -11.89 12.55
CA ARG A 92 -17.12 -11.24 11.59
C ARG A 92 -16.81 -11.66 10.16
N ASP A 93 -15.55 -11.61 9.75
CA ASP A 93 -15.15 -11.96 8.37
C ASP A 93 -15.45 -13.41 8.07
N ARG A 94 -15.16 -14.32 9.00
CA ARG A 94 -15.57 -15.72 8.90
C ARG A 94 -17.08 -15.86 8.73
N SER A 95 -17.87 -15.16 9.54
CA SER A 95 -19.34 -15.23 9.46
C SER A 95 -19.90 -14.67 8.15
N LEU A 96 -19.20 -13.73 7.52
CA LEU A 96 -19.62 -13.07 6.28
C LEU A 96 -18.93 -13.65 5.03
N GLY A 97 -18.05 -14.64 5.17
CA GLY A 97 -17.25 -15.18 4.06
C GLY A 97 -16.34 -14.12 3.42
N LEU A 98 -15.93 -13.10 4.18
CA LEU A 98 -15.01 -12.06 3.71
C LEU A 98 -13.57 -12.48 3.95
N ARG A 99 -12.61 -11.91 3.20
CA ARG A 99 -11.16 -11.99 3.43
C ARG A 99 -10.66 -13.41 3.76
N SER A 100 -10.19 -14.14 2.74
CA SER A 100 -9.69 -15.53 2.83
C SER A 100 -10.69 -16.61 3.31
N PHE A 101 -11.89 -16.26 3.81
CA PHE A 101 -12.96 -17.21 4.13
C PHE A 101 -13.96 -17.46 2.99
N GLN A 102 -13.65 -16.97 1.78
CA GLN A 102 -14.55 -17.04 0.62
C GLN A 102 -14.37 -18.33 -0.22
N GLY A 103 -13.61 -19.32 0.28
CA GLY A 103 -13.27 -20.53 -0.46
C GLY A 103 -12.87 -21.73 0.42
N SER A 104 -13.78 -22.19 1.28
CA SER A 104 -13.69 -23.51 1.94
C SER A 104 -14.92 -24.34 1.63
#